data_AF-A0A0B2K4M2-F1
#
_entry.id   AF-A0A0B2K4M2-F1
#
_cell.length_a   1.000
_cell.length_b   1.000
_cell.length_c   1.000
_cell.angle_alpha   90.00
_cell.angle_beta   90.00
_cell.angle_gamma   90.00
#
_symmetry.space_group_name_H-M   'P 1'
#
loop_
_entity.id
_entity.type
_entity.pdbx_description
1 polymer ?
#
loop_
_entity_poly.entity_id
_entity_poly.type
_entity_poly.pdbx_seq_one_letter_code
_entity_poly.pdbx_strand_id
1 'polypeptide(L)'
;MISNKIVKASYLGNGVTRQWGIPFSYTDTSQICVALLENDVQTILDSNDFTVNTGSGVVVYPKTNDDPPIAAGVVLVVFRDTDITQLSDLTNQGGAWPETIETSLDKLTQIAQEQGEALERSVKVSISSDENPEELMTNLYKKAAEATTSASAAAISETNAGNSATAASVSAGAAANSKTRAEEILADIEAAAETVGGAATVYDPNKQYEKANQVMVENGDTYRCIEPSLGEYPPLSSNWVLTATGKKDTFERDENGDLVPVKYAQASDFWGIDENGDIYPRHTI
;
A
#
# COMPACT_ATOMS: atom_id res chain seq x y z
N MET A 1 63.34 -12.16 8.78
CA MET A 1 62.88 -10.75 8.79
C MET A 1 61.63 -10.56 7.94
N ILE A 2 60.55 -10.25 8.61
CA ILE A 2 59.24 -9.98 8.03
C ILE A 2 59.15 -8.49 7.68
N SER A 3 58.95 -8.16 6.40
CA SER A 3 59.04 -6.78 5.88
C SER A 3 57.71 -6.20 5.39
N ASN A 4 56.65 -6.99 5.33
CA ASN A 4 55.33 -6.60 4.87
C ASN A 4 54.24 -7.18 5.80
N LYS A 5 53.00 -6.68 5.66
CA LYS A 5 51.84 -7.11 6.46
C LYS A 5 50.96 -8.17 5.77
N ILE A 6 51.41 -8.72 4.66
CA ILE A 6 50.62 -9.67 3.88
C ILE A 6 50.65 -11.01 4.61
N VAL A 7 49.47 -11.58 4.87
CA VAL A 7 49.31 -12.91 5.49
C VAL A 7 48.47 -13.87 4.65
N LYS A 8 47.87 -13.36 3.56
CA LYS A 8 47.04 -14.13 2.63
C LYS A 8 47.11 -13.58 1.21
N ALA A 9 46.77 -14.42 0.24
CA ALA A 9 46.62 -14.08 -1.16
C ALA A 9 45.44 -14.83 -1.76
N SER A 10 44.68 -14.14 -2.62
CA SER A 10 43.53 -14.72 -3.30
C SER A 10 43.76 -14.73 -4.81
N TYR A 11 43.42 -15.84 -5.45
CA TYR A 11 43.66 -16.08 -6.86
C TYR A 11 42.40 -16.61 -7.53
N LEU A 12 42.01 -16.01 -8.65
CA LEU A 12 40.87 -16.46 -9.43
C LEU A 12 41.26 -17.63 -10.34
N GLY A 13 40.47 -18.69 -10.32
CA GLY A 13 40.60 -19.81 -11.24
C GLY A 13 40.37 -19.40 -12.69
N ASN A 14 41.09 -20.05 -13.61
CA ASN A 14 40.99 -19.83 -15.06
C ASN A 14 40.92 -21.16 -15.85
N GLY A 15 40.80 -22.29 -15.16
CA GLY A 15 40.79 -23.62 -15.76
C GLY A 15 42.15 -24.14 -16.24
N VAL A 16 43.26 -23.41 -16.01
CA VAL A 16 44.59 -23.78 -16.51
C VAL A 16 45.69 -23.68 -15.44
N THR A 17 45.67 -22.63 -14.61
CA THR A 17 46.71 -22.37 -13.59
C THR A 17 46.67 -23.43 -12.48
N ARG A 18 47.86 -23.93 -12.10
CA ARG A 18 48.05 -24.92 -11.02
C ARG A 18 49.08 -24.51 -9.97
N GLN A 19 49.77 -23.39 -10.17
CA GLN A 19 50.80 -22.88 -9.27
C GLN A 19 50.41 -21.49 -8.77
N TRP A 20 50.41 -21.30 -7.47
CA TRP A 20 49.88 -20.14 -6.79
C TRP A 20 50.93 -19.57 -5.84
N GLY A 21 51.28 -18.29 -5.99
CA GLY A 21 52.38 -17.70 -5.21
C GLY A 21 52.09 -17.60 -3.71
N ILE A 22 53.13 -17.63 -2.90
CA ILE A 22 53.08 -17.36 -1.46
C ILE A 22 53.78 -16.01 -1.23
N PRO A 23 53.04 -14.88 -1.12
CA PRO A 23 53.64 -13.55 -1.04
C PRO A 23 54.05 -13.13 0.37
N PHE A 24 54.06 -14.07 1.32
CA PHE A 24 54.35 -13.84 2.73
C PHE A 24 55.41 -14.81 3.25
N SER A 25 56.15 -14.38 4.26
CA SER A 25 57.14 -15.23 4.93
C SER A 25 56.45 -16.29 5.79
N TYR A 26 57.10 -17.43 6.01
CA TYR A 26 56.66 -18.51 6.91
C TYR A 26 57.89 -19.22 7.46
N THR A 27 57.79 -19.86 8.63
CA THR A 27 58.90 -20.63 9.20
C THR A 27 58.80 -22.12 8.89
N ASP A 28 57.59 -22.63 8.67
CA ASP A 28 57.33 -24.04 8.39
C ASP A 28 56.23 -24.17 7.33
N THR A 29 56.36 -25.12 6.42
CA THR A 29 55.33 -25.41 5.40
C THR A 29 54.00 -25.85 5.99
N SER A 30 54.00 -26.41 7.20
CA SER A 30 52.79 -26.78 7.94
C SER A 30 51.91 -25.57 8.30
N GLN A 31 52.46 -24.36 8.30
CA GLN A 31 51.72 -23.11 8.52
C GLN A 31 50.95 -22.66 7.28
N ILE A 32 51.20 -23.26 6.11
CA ILE A 32 50.55 -22.86 4.87
C ILE A 32 49.23 -23.59 4.75
N CYS A 33 48.15 -22.82 4.75
CA CYS A 33 46.80 -23.30 4.54
C CYS A 33 46.25 -22.82 3.20
N VAL A 34 45.36 -23.61 2.63
CA VAL A 34 44.70 -23.31 1.36
C VAL A 34 43.20 -23.51 1.53
N ALA A 35 42.43 -22.55 1.03
CA ALA A 35 40.98 -22.65 0.98
C ALA A 35 40.47 -22.38 -0.43
N LEU A 36 39.37 -23.03 -0.79
CA LEU A 36 38.57 -22.70 -1.96
C LEU A 36 37.34 -21.92 -1.54
N LEU A 37 36.97 -20.94 -2.35
CA LEU A 37 35.73 -20.18 -2.23
C LEU A 37 34.94 -20.36 -3.53
N GLU A 38 33.78 -21.00 -3.41
CA GLU A 38 32.85 -21.24 -4.51
C GLU A 38 31.42 -20.96 -4.02
N ASN A 39 30.67 -20.11 -4.74
CA ASN A 39 29.29 -19.74 -4.38
C ASN A 39 29.14 -19.29 -2.92
N ASP A 40 30.05 -18.43 -2.45
CA ASP A 40 30.14 -17.93 -1.05
C ASP A 40 30.35 -19.01 0.02
N VAL A 41 30.68 -20.24 -0.37
CA VAL A 41 31.06 -21.33 0.54
C VAL A 41 32.57 -21.47 0.55
N GLN A 42 33.16 -21.33 1.73
CA GLN A 42 34.59 -21.57 1.96
C GLN A 42 34.84 -23.01 2.39
N THR A 43 35.75 -23.69 1.69
CA THR A 43 36.23 -25.03 2.03
C THR A 43 37.72 -24.97 2.30
N ILE A 44 38.15 -25.30 3.51
CA ILE A 44 39.58 -25.45 3.84
C ILE A 44 40.03 -26.82 3.31
N LEU A 45 41.13 -26.83 2.57
CA LEU A 45 41.70 -28.04 2.00
C LEU A 45 42.55 -28.78 3.01
N ASP A 46 42.57 -30.10 2.92
CA ASP A 46 43.50 -30.91 3.69
C ASP A 46 44.93 -30.70 3.17
N SER A 47 45.93 -30.85 4.03
CA SER A 47 47.35 -30.74 3.64
C SER A 47 47.76 -31.76 2.57
N ASN A 48 46.95 -32.79 2.35
CA ASN A 48 47.17 -33.81 1.33
C ASN A 48 46.70 -33.39 -0.06
N ASP A 49 45.86 -32.36 -0.18
CA ASP A 49 45.23 -31.94 -1.43
C ASP A 49 46.11 -31.00 -2.27
N PHE A 50 47.12 -30.40 -1.65
CA PHE A 50 48.08 -29.48 -2.28
C PHE A 50 49.53 -29.87 -1.93
N THR A 51 50.49 -29.22 -2.58
CA THR A 51 51.92 -29.34 -2.24
C THR A 51 52.54 -27.95 -2.17
N VAL A 52 53.37 -27.69 -1.16
CA VAL A 52 54.13 -26.45 -1.04
C VAL A 52 55.51 -26.65 -1.63
N ASN A 53 55.84 -25.93 -2.70
CA ASN A 53 57.19 -25.90 -3.25
C ASN A 53 57.97 -24.74 -2.64
N THR A 54 58.82 -25.06 -1.66
CA THR A 54 59.64 -24.08 -0.93
C THR A 54 60.69 -23.41 -1.81
N GLY A 55 61.17 -24.08 -2.86
CA GLY A 55 62.19 -23.54 -3.76
C GLY A 55 61.67 -22.42 -4.66
N SER A 56 60.42 -22.52 -5.12
CA SER A 56 59.78 -21.49 -5.95
C SER A 56 58.80 -20.59 -5.18
N GLY A 57 58.50 -20.89 -3.92
CA GLY A 57 57.56 -20.11 -3.11
C GLY A 57 56.12 -20.18 -3.62
N VAL A 58 55.69 -21.36 -4.08
CA VAL A 58 54.35 -21.57 -4.62
C VAL A 58 53.63 -22.77 -4.00
N VAL A 59 52.32 -22.67 -3.89
CA VAL A 59 51.39 -23.78 -3.67
C VAL A 59 51.03 -24.40 -5.01
N VAL A 60 51.15 -25.71 -5.12
CA VAL A 60 50.66 -26.50 -6.27
C VAL A 60 49.32 -27.10 -5.88
N TYR A 61 48.26 -26.62 -6.53
CA TYR A 61 46.89 -27.12 -6.36
C TYR A 61 46.13 -27.04 -7.69
N PRO A 62 45.43 -28.12 -8.11
CA PRO A 62 45.36 -29.43 -7.47
C PRO A 62 46.71 -30.16 -7.44
N LYS A 63 46.94 -31.01 -6.43
CA LYS A 63 48.20 -31.75 -6.28
C LYS A 63 48.46 -32.74 -7.41
N THR A 64 47.42 -33.41 -7.89
CA THR A 64 47.55 -34.36 -8.99
C THR A 64 47.18 -33.71 -10.32
N ASN A 65 47.76 -34.21 -11.42
CA ASN A 65 47.38 -33.77 -12.76
C ASN A 65 46.05 -34.39 -13.23
N ASP A 66 45.57 -35.42 -12.53
CA ASP A 66 44.30 -36.09 -12.84
C ASP A 66 43.11 -35.25 -12.39
N ASP A 67 43.28 -34.43 -11.35
CA ASP A 67 42.27 -33.48 -10.90
C ASP A 67 42.23 -32.26 -11.83
N PRO A 68 41.03 -31.78 -12.20
CA PRO A 68 40.88 -30.62 -13.07
C PRO A 68 41.38 -29.34 -12.36
N PRO A 69 42.06 -28.41 -13.08
CA PRO A 69 42.42 -27.11 -12.51
C PRO A 69 41.18 -26.33 -12.07
N ILE A 70 41.41 -25.36 -11.18
CA ILE A 70 40.35 -24.51 -10.64
C ILE A 70 39.61 -23.78 -11.76
N ALA A 71 38.32 -24.06 -11.88
CA ALA A 71 37.46 -23.46 -12.90
C ALA A 71 37.30 -21.94 -12.71
N ALA A 72 36.89 -21.26 -13.78
CA ALA A 72 36.52 -19.85 -13.68
C ALA A 72 35.34 -19.68 -12.71
N GLY A 73 35.41 -18.67 -11.84
CA GLY A 73 34.41 -18.39 -10.82
C GLY A 73 34.72 -18.98 -9.43
N VAL A 74 35.70 -19.88 -9.32
CA VAL A 74 36.21 -20.37 -8.02
C VAL A 74 37.48 -19.60 -7.65
N VAL A 75 37.58 -19.19 -6.39
CA VAL A 75 38.75 -18.44 -5.86
C VAL A 75 39.55 -19.35 -4.94
N LEU A 76 40.85 -19.44 -5.16
CA LEU A 76 41.79 -20.08 -4.23
C LEU A 76 42.42 -19.03 -3.32
N VAL A 77 42.39 -19.29 -2.02
CA VAL A 77 43.01 -18.44 -1.00
C VAL A 77 44.15 -19.21 -0.35
N VAL A 78 45.37 -18.68 -0.48
CA VAL A 78 46.53 -19.16 0.28
C VAL A 78 46.71 -18.24 1.47
N PHE A 79 46.82 -18.79 2.67
CA PHE A 79 47.00 -18.01 3.89
C PHE A 79 47.91 -18.74 4.87
N ARG A 80 48.41 -18.00 5.85
CA ARG A 80 49.23 -18.55 6.93
C ARG A 80 48.40 -18.74 8.20
N ASP A 81 48.61 -19.86 8.87
CA ASP A 81 48.11 -20.15 10.21
C ASP A 81 49.28 -20.61 11.09
N THR A 82 49.79 -19.70 11.94
CA THR A 82 50.95 -19.98 12.78
C THR A 82 50.51 -20.45 14.15
N ASP A 83 50.94 -21.64 14.56
CA ASP A 83 50.69 -22.17 15.90
C ASP A 83 51.08 -21.19 17.01
N ILE A 84 50.11 -20.85 17.87
CA ILE A 84 50.29 -19.95 19.02
C ILE A 84 50.94 -20.71 20.18
N THR A 85 52.21 -21.08 19.98
CA THR A 85 53.03 -21.84 20.95
C THR A 85 54.42 -21.23 21.06
N GLN A 86 55.05 -21.38 22.23
CA GLN A 86 56.44 -21.01 22.46
C GLN A 86 57.27 -22.27 22.75
N LEU A 87 58.18 -22.62 21.83
CA LEU A 87 59.04 -23.81 21.96
C LEU A 87 60.48 -23.47 22.39
N SER A 88 60.87 -22.20 22.32
CA SER A 88 62.20 -21.77 22.75
C SER A 88 62.29 -21.71 24.28
N ASP A 89 63.26 -22.41 24.86
CA ASP A 89 63.57 -22.41 26.29
C ASP A 89 65.02 -21.95 26.51
N LEU A 90 65.20 -20.70 26.96
CA LEU A 90 66.50 -20.09 27.21
C LEU A 90 66.85 -20.24 28.70
N THR A 91 67.94 -20.94 29.00
CA THR A 91 68.39 -21.19 30.38
C THR A 91 69.52 -20.27 30.80
N ASN A 92 69.56 -19.91 32.10
CA ASN A 92 70.70 -19.17 32.65
C ASN A 92 71.97 -20.02 32.53
N GLN A 93 73.03 -19.44 31.92
CA GLN A 93 74.29 -20.12 31.55
C GLN A 93 74.18 -21.14 30.40
N GLY A 94 73.00 -21.29 29.78
CA GLY A 94 72.85 -21.93 28.48
C GLY A 94 73.25 -20.98 27.35
N GLY A 95 73.57 -21.54 26.17
CA GLY A 95 73.87 -20.72 24.99
C GLY A 95 72.62 -20.00 24.49
N ALA A 96 72.60 -18.67 24.60
CA ALA A 96 71.61 -17.81 23.95
C ALA A 96 72.05 -17.54 22.51
N TRP A 97 71.63 -18.41 21.58
CA TRP A 97 71.96 -18.26 20.17
C TRP A 97 71.10 -17.15 19.54
N PRO A 98 71.71 -16.13 18.89
CA PRO A 98 70.95 -15.07 18.24
C PRO A 98 69.88 -15.59 17.26
N GLU A 99 70.18 -16.66 16.52
CA GLU A 99 69.24 -17.27 15.57
C GLU A 99 67.96 -17.80 16.23
N THR A 100 68.08 -18.38 17.44
CA THR A 100 66.92 -18.86 18.20
C THR A 100 66.04 -17.69 18.64
N ILE A 101 66.66 -16.57 19.03
CA ILE A 101 65.95 -15.36 19.44
C ILE A 101 65.24 -14.75 18.23
N GLU A 102 65.95 -14.57 17.12
CA GLU A 102 65.38 -14.03 15.87
C GLU A 102 64.22 -14.90 15.35
N THR A 103 64.36 -16.22 15.35
CA THR A 103 63.28 -17.14 14.94
C THR A 103 62.04 -16.98 15.83
N SER A 104 62.21 -16.86 17.14
CA SER A 104 61.11 -16.64 18.07
C SER A 104 60.45 -15.27 17.87
N LEU A 105 61.23 -14.21 17.62
CA LEU A 105 60.71 -12.87 17.35
C LEU A 105 59.99 -12.78 16.00
N ASP A 106 60.53 -13.42 14.96
CA ASP A 106 59.87 -13.56 13.67
C ASP A 106 58.53 -14.29 13.90
N LYS A 107 58.50 -15.45 14.56
CA LYS A 107 57.23 -16.19 14.85
C LYS A 107 56.19 -15.31 15.56
N LEU A 108 56.57 -14.56 16.59
CA LEU A 108 55.66 -13.64 17.29
C LEU A 108 55.13 -12.54 16.36
N THR A 109 55.97 -12.03 15.47
CA THR A 109 55.55 -11.06 14.45
C THR A 109 54.55 -11.68 13.48
N GLN A 110 54.72 -12.94 13.10
CA GLN A 110 53.79 -13.67 12.23
C GLN A 110 52.41 -13.82 12.86
N ILE A 111 52.37 -14.28 14.12
CA ILE A 111 51.14 -14.41 14.91
C ILE A 111 50.45 -13.06 15.05
N ALA A 112 51.21 -11.99 15.33
CA ALA A 112 50.65 -10.64 15.47
C ALA A 112 50.02 -10.12 14.15
N GLN A 113 50.61 -10.46 13.00
CA GLN A 113 50.03 -10.10 11.71
C GLN A 113 48.73 -10.87 11.42
N GLU A 114 48.71 -12.16 11.71
CA GLU A 114 47.53 -13.02 11.55
C GLU A 114 46.39 -12.57 12.48
N GLN A 115 46.69 -12.25 13.74
CA GLN A 115 45.71 -11.66 14.66
C GLN A 115 45.23 -10.29 14.19
N GLY A 116 46.12 -9.46 13.64
CA GLY A 116 45.75 -8.18 13.03
C GLY A 116 44.74 -8.34 11.90
N GLU A 117 44.99 -9.28 10.98
CA GLU A 117 44.05 -9.63 9.89
C GLU A 117 42.72 -10.16 10.44
N ALA A 118 42.76 -11.07 11.41
CA ALA A 118 41.57 -11.64 12.02
C ALA A 118 40.71 -10.57 12.72
N LEU A 119 41.34 -9.61 13.41
CA LEU A 119 40.67 -8.47 14.01
C LEU A 119 40.11 -7.52 12.94
N GLU A 120 40.80 -7.29 11.83
CA GLU A 120 40.31 -6.45 10.71
C GLU A 120 39.01 -7.00 10.10
N ARG A 121 38.87 -8.32 9.98
CA ARG A 121 37.66 -8.97 9.45
C ARG A 121 36.56 -9.21 10.50
N SER A 122 36.79 -8.88 11.76
CA SER A 122 35.84 -9.11 12.85
C SER A 122 34.86 -7.94 13.00
N VAL A 123 33.65 -8.23 13.50
CA VAL A 123 32.70 -7.19 13.93
C VAL A 123 33.23 -6.53 15.20
N LYS A 124 33.32 -5.20 15.20
CA LYS A 124 33.84 -4.41 16.33
C LYS A 124 32.74 -3.50 16.87
N VAL A 125 32.65 -3.46 18.19
CA VAL A 125 31.83 -2.50 18.93
C VAL A 125 32.72 -1.38 19.46
N SER A 126 32.13 -0.22 19.76
CA SER A 126 32.88 0.88 20.38
C SER A 126 33.45 0.45 21.73
N ILE A 127 34.63 0.95 22.08
CA ILE A 127 35.26 0.70 23.38
C ILE A 127 34.41 1.16 24.57
N SER A 128 33.55 2.17 24.35
CA SER A 128 32.64 2.72 25.35
C SER A 128 31.25 2.08 25.32
N SER A 129 31.03 1.09 24.45
CA SER A 129 29.74 0.42 24.30
C SER A 129 29.59 -0.65 25.37
N ASP A 130 28.42 -0.73 25.98
CA ASP A 130 28.04 -1.86 26.83
C ASP A 130 27.55 -3.06 25.99
N GLU A 131 27.26 -2.85 24.70
CA GLU A 131 26.82 -3.88 23.74
C GLU A 131 28.02 -4.68 23.21
N ASN A 132 27.91 -6.01 23.21
CA ASN A 132 28.89 -6.91 22.58
C ASN A 132 28.57 -7.19 21.08
N PRO A 133 29.52 -7.70 20.29
CA PRO A 133 29.31 -7.96 18.86
C PRO A 133 28.12 -8.90 18.55
N GLU A 134 27.84 -9.88 19.40
CA GLU A 134 26.72 -10.82 19.24
C GLU A 134 25.36 -10.13 19.42
N GLU A 135 25.25 -9.24 20.40
CA GLU A 135 24.08 -8.40 20.64
C GLU A 135 23.86 -7.42 19.49
N LEU A 136 24.93 -6.76 19.01
CA LEU A 136 24.87 -5.88 17.85
C LEU A 136 24.33 -6.61 16.63
N MET A 137 24.85 -7.82 16.36
CA MET A 137 24.39 -8.63 15.23
C MET A 137 22.92 -9.01 15.37
N THR A 138 22.48 -9.39 16.57
CA THR A 138 21.07 -9.71 16.87
C THR A 138 20.17 -8.49 16.63
N ASN A 139 20.61 -7.31 17.07
CA ASN A 139 19.90 -6.06 16.87
C ASN A 139 19.81 -5.67 15.39
N LEU A 140 20.88 -5.87 14.62
CA LEU A 140 20.88 -5.66 13.17
C LEU A 140 19.87 -6.56 12.45
N TYR A 141 19.82 -7.86 12.78
CA TYR A 141 18.82 -8.77 12.22
C TYR A 141 17.39 -8.38 12.58
N LYS A 142 17.15 -7.99 13.84
CA LYS A 142 15.85 -7.48 14.27
C LYS A 142 15.45 -6.23 13.48
N LYS A 143 16.36 -5.27 13.31
CA LYS A 143 16.11 -4.04 12.55
C LYS A 143 15.84 -4.33 11.07
N ALA A 144 16.53 -5.30 10.48
CA ALA A 144 16.27 -5.74 9.11
C ALA A 144 14.86 -6.36 8.95
N ALA A 145 14.42 -7.16 9.92
CA ALA A 145 13.07 -7.73 9.94
C ALA A 145 11.98 -6.65 10.16
N GLU A 146 12.22 -5.71 11.08
CA GLU A 146 11.35 -4.55 11.30
C GLU A 146 11.21 -3.73 10.01
N ALA A 147 12.32 -3.47 9.30
CA ALA A 147 12.30 -2.73 8.03
C ALA A 147 11.48 -3.45 6.95
N THR A 148 11.61 -4.78 6.83
CA THR A 148 10.79 -5.60 5.91
C THR A 148 9.30 -5.49 6.24
N THR A 149 8.96 -5.51 7.53
CA THR A 149 7.58 -5.38 8.01
C THR A 149 7.04 -3.98 7.70
N SER A 150 7.82 -2.93 7.97
CA SER A 150 7.44 -1.55 7.67
C SER A 150 7.23 -1.31 6.17
N ALA A 151 8.08 -1.89 5.31
CA ALA A 151 7.92 -1.82 3.86
C ALA A 151 6.60 -2.49 3.39
N SER A 152 6.27 -3.66 3.95
CA SER A 152 5.02 -4.35 3.64
C SER A 152 3.79 -3.55 4.09
N ALA A 153 3.83 -2.95 5.29
CA ALA A 153 2.77 -2.09 5.79
C ALA A 153 2.57 -0.85 4.89
N ALA A 154 3.66 -0.24 4.39
CA ALA A 154 3.58 0.89 3.48
C ALA A 154 2.89 0.53 2.15
N ALA A 155 3.19 -0.64 1.57
CA ALA A 155 2.52 -1.11 0.35
C ALA A 155 1.00 -1.35 0.55
N ILE A 156 0.61 -1.86 1.72
CA ILE A 156 -0.81 -1.99 2.08
C ILE A 156 -1.46 -0.62 2.22
N SER A 157 -0.79 0.33 2.88
CA SER A 157 -1.29 1.71 3.01
C SER A 157 -1.47 2.39 1.65
N GLU A 158 -0.57 2.19 0.69
CA GLU A 158 -0.72 2.68 -0.69
C GLU A 158 -1.97 2.10 -1.35
N THR A 159 -2.17 0.79 -1.26
CA THR A 159 -3.36 0.11 -1.82
C THR A 159 -4.64 0.66 -1.20
N ASN A 160 -4.67 0.83 0.12
CA ASN A 160 -5.82 1.37 0.84
C ASN A 160 -6.13 2.82 0.40
N ALA A 161 -5.09 3.65 0.22
CA ALA A 161 -5.25 5.01 -0.29
C ALA A 161 -5.86 5.01 -1.71
N GLY A 162 -5.42 4.11 -2.60
CA GLY A 162 -6.00 3.94 -3.93
C GLY A 162 -7.48 3.52 -3.91
N ASN A 163 -7.84 2.61 -3.00
CA ASN A 163 -9.23 2.19 -2.80
C ASN A 163 -10.09 3.35 -2.28
N SER A 164 -9.59 4.13 -1.32
CA SER A 164 -10.28 5.32 -0.82
C SER A 164 -10.47 6.38 -1.90
N ALA A 165 -9.48 6.62 -2.77
CA ALA A 165 -9.60 7.53 -3.90
C ALA A 165 -10.66 7.06 -4.90
N THR A 166 -10.70 5.76 -5.20
CA THR A 166 -11.72 5.16 -6.08
C THR A 166 -13.12 5.30 -5.47
N ALA A 167 -13.28 4.99 -4.19
CA ALA A 167 -14.56 5.13 -3.48
C ALA A 167 -15.04 6.59 -3.48
N ALA A 168 -14.15 7.55 -3.27
CA ALA A 168 -14.46 8.98 -3.35
C ALA A 168 -14.92 9.38 -4.76
N SER A 169 -14.26 8.90 -5.81
CA SER A 169 -14.66 9.14 -7.20
C SER A 169 -16.05 8.58 -7.53
N VAL A 170 -16.35 7.35 -7.08
CA VAL A 170 -17.67 6.73 -7.27
C VAL A 170 -18.75 7.50 -6.53
N SER A 171 -18.48 7.92 -5.29
CA SER A 171 -19.42 8.73 -4.51
C SER A 171 -19.71 10.09 -5.16
N ALA A 172 -18.69 10.75 -5.69
CA ALA A 172 -18.85 12.00 -6.44
C ALA A 172 -19.72 11.82 -7.70
N GLY A 173 -19.50 10.74 -8.45
CA GLY A 173 -20.32 10.39 -9.62
C GLY A 173 -21.78 10.09 -9.26
N ALA A 174 -22.02 9.35 -8.18
CA ALA A 174 -23.36 9.08 -7.68
C ALA A 174 -24.10 10.38 -7.31
N ALA A 175 -23.42 11.31 -6.61
CA ALA A 175 -24.00 12.61 -6.26
C ALA A 175 -24.34 13.45 -7.51
N ALA A 176 -23.48 13.45 -8.53
CA ALA A 176 -23.76 14.13 -9.80
C ALA A 176 -24.99 13.54 -10.50
N ASN A 177 -25.11 12.21 -10.56
CA ASN A 177 -26.27 11.54 -11.15
C ASN A 177 -27.56 11.86 -10.38
N SER A 178 -27.51 11.89 -9.04
CA SER A 178 -28.66 12.30 -8.22
C SER A 178 -29.10 13.74 -8.51
N LYS A 179 -28.15 14.66 -8.74
CA LYS A 179 -28.46 16.03 -9.15
C LYS A 179 -29.17 16.07 -10.50
N THR A 180 -28.61 15.42 -11.52
CA THR A 180 -29.23 15.35 -12.85
C THR A 180 -30.64 14.77 -12.77
N ARG A 181 -30.82 13.70 -11.99
CA ARG A 181 -32.15 13.07 -11.84
C ARG A 181 -33.16 14.00 -11.17
N ALA A 182 -32.73 14.81 -10.20
CA ALA A 182 -33.60 15.80 -9.57
C ALA A 182 -34.00 16.91 -10.57
N GLU A 183 -33.08 17.36 -11.42
CA GLU A 183 -33.35 18.34 -12.48
C GLU A 183 -34.33 17.77 -13.53
N GLU A 184 -34.16 16.51 -13.94
CA GLU A 184 -35.10 15.82 -14.84
C GLU A 184 -36.51 15.72 -14.23
N ILE A 185 -36.60 15.32 -12.96
CA ILE A 185 -37.89 15.22 -12.25
C ILE A 185 -38.57 16.58 -12.18
N LEU A 186 -37.82 17.66 -11.92
CA LEU A 186 -38.38 19.01 -11.91
C LEU A 186 -38.96 19.38 -13.28
N ALA A 187 -38.22 19.14 -14.36
CA ALA A 187 -38.69 19.40 -15.72
C ALA A 187 -39.94 18.56 -16.08
N ASP A 188 -39.98 17.29 -15.69
CA ASP A 188 -41.14 16.41 -15.88
C ASP A 188 -42.37 16.93 -15.13
N ILE A 189 -42.19 17.44 -13.89
CA ILE A 189 -43.26 18.05 -13.10
C ILE A 189 -43.79 19.32 -13.78
N GLU A 190 -42.90 20.19 -14.27
CA GLU A 190 -43.28 21.41 -14.97
C GLU A 190 -44.08 21.11 -16.26
N ALA A 191 -43.62 20.14 -17.06
CA ALA A 191 -44.34 19.70 -18.27
C ALA A 191 -45.69 19.03 -17.96
N ALA A 192 -45.77 18.25 -16.88
CA ALA A 192 -47.02 17.67 -16.41
C ALA A 192 -48.00 18.76 -15.92
N ALA A 193 -47.51 19.80 -15.27
CA ALA A 193 -48.34 20.93 -14.83
C ALA A 193 -48.94 21.70 -16.01
N GLU A 194 -48.20 21.91 -17.11
CA GLU A 194 -48.73 22.53 -18.33
C GLU A 194 -49.82 21.68 -19.01
N THR A 195 -49.66 20.36 -19.03
CA THR A 195 -50.61 19.45 -19.70
C THR A 195 -51.87 19.18 -18.88
N VAL A 196 -51.79 19.14 -17.55
CA VAL A 196 -52.95 19.01 -16.65
C VAL A 196 -53.64 20.36 -16.46
N GLY A 197 -52.88 21.46 -16.50
CA GLY A 197 -53.32 22.84 -16.32
C GLY A 197 -53.73 23.55 -17.60
N GLY A 198 -54.49 22.90 -18.49
CA GLY A 198 -55.26 23.66 -19.47
C GLY A 198 -56.18 24.61 -18.70
N ALA A 199 -55.82 25.89 -18.58
CA ALA A 199 -56.49 26.84 -17.69
C ALA A 199 -58.00 26.77 -17.90
N ALA A 200 -58.73 26.31 -16.88
CA ALA A 200 -60.18 26.24 -16.92
C ALA A 200 -60.71 27.66 -17.16
N THR A 201 -61.25 27.91 -18.35
CA THR A 201 -61.86 29.21 -18.65
C THR A 201 -63.23 29.30 -17.99
N VAL A 202 -63.69 30.48 -17.61
CA VAL A 202 -65.08 30.64 -17.12
C VAL A 202 -66.05 30.11 -18.18
N TYR A 203 -67.03 29.31 -17.75
CA TYR A 203 -68.07 28.79 -18.63
C TYR A 203 -68.88 29.95 -19.25
N ASP A 204 -69.05 29.91 -20.56
CA ASP A 204 -69.86 30.84 -21.35
C ASP A 204 -70.88 30.03 -22.16
N PRO A 205 -72.20 30.21 -21.92
CA PRO A 205 -73.23 29.46 -22.62
C PRO A 205 -73.27 29.71 -24.14
N ASN A 206 -72.63 30.77 -24.64
CA ASN A 206 -72.61 31.09 -26.07
C ASN A 206 -71.38 30.51 -26.80
N LYS A 207 -70.48 29.84 -26.09
CA LYS A 207 -69.25 29.27 -26.65
C LYS A 207 -69.43 27.79 -26.97
N GLN A 208 -68.91 27.36 -28.12
CA GLN A 208 -68.79 25.95 -28.45
C GLN A 208 -67.55 25.37 -27.76
N TYR A 209 -67.73 24.25 -27.05
CA TYR A 209 -66.67 23.52 -26.38
C TYR A 209 -66.43 22.18 -27.05
N GLU A 210 -65.16 21.91 -27.35
CA GLU A 210 -64.69 20.65 -27.90
C GLU A 210 -64.35 19.66 -26.77
N LYS A 211 -64.20 18.39 -27.14
CA LYS A 211 -63.77 17.34 -26.21
C LYS A 211 -62.43 17.72 -25.57
N ALA A 212 -62.31 17.46 -24.27
CA ALA A 212 -61.21 17.81 -23.38
C ALA A 212 -61.08 19.29 -22.98
N ASN A 213 -61.90 20.22 -23.49
CA ASN A 213 -61.94 21.57 -22.93
C ASN A 213 -62.30 21.54 -21.45
N GLN A 214 -61.65 22.39 -20.65
CA GLN A 214 -61.95 22.56 -19.24
C GLN A 214 -62.58 23.94 -19.00
N VAL A 215 -63.60 23.97 -18.15
CA VAL A 215 -64.28 25.20 -17.75
C VAL A 215 -64.48 25.25 -16.25
N MET A 216 -64.50 26.45 -15.69
CA MET A 216 -64.92 26.69 -14.33
C MET A 216 -66.30 27.35 -14.36
N VAL A 217 -67.24 26.81 -13.60
CA VAL A 217 -68.55 27.44 -13.37
C VAL A 217 -68.50 28.37 -12.15
N GLU A 218 -69.49 29.23 -11.98
CA GLU A 218 -69.48 30.31 -10.95
C GLU A 218 -69.26 29.82 -9.51
N ASN A 219 -69.62 28.58 -9.19
CA ASN A 219 -69.41 27.99 -7.86
C ASN A 219 -67.96 27.52 -7.60
N GLY A 220 -67.05 27.71 -8.56
CA GLY A 220 -65.64 27.33 -8.48
C GLY A 220 -65.33 25.88 -8.89
N ASP A 221 -66.35 25.07 -9.18
CA ASP A 221 -66.15 23.72 -9.69
C ASP A 221 -65.61 23.77 -11.12
N THR A 222 -64.61 22.94 -11.40
CA THR A 222 -64.07 22.75 -12.74
C THR A 222 -64.60 21.48 -13.36
N TYR A 223 -65.00 21.58 -14.61
CA TYR A 223 -65.53 20.49 -15.41
C TYR A 223 -64.71 20.32 -16.68
N ARG A 224 -64.57 19.07 -17.12
CA ARG A 224 -63.99 18.72 -18.41
C ARG A 224 -65.08 18.22 -19.36
N CYS A 225 -65.11 18.81 -20.55
CA CYS A 225 -65.96 18.41 -21.65
C CYS A 225 -65.54 17.02 -22.13
N ILE A 226 -66.43 16.03 -22.07
CA ILE A 226 -66.15 14.67 -22.54
C ILE A 226 -66.71 14.40 -23.95
N GLU A 227 -67.68 15.21 -24.40
CA GLU A 227 -68.25 15.22 -25.75
C GLU A 227 -68.61 16.67 -26.15
N PRO A 228 -68.50 17.08 -27.43
CA PRO A 228 -68.73 18.46 -27.85
C PRO A 228 -70.06 19.04 -27.34
N SER A 229 -70.02 20.25 -26.77
CA SER A 229 -71.16 20.85 -26.07
C SER A 229 -71.27 22.36 -26.37
N LEU A 230 -72.50 22.84 -26.60
CA LEU A 230 -72.83 24.23 -26.85
C LEU A 230 -74.07 24.61 -26.02
N GLY A 231 -73.94 25.60 -25.13
CA GLY A 231 -75.05 26.11 -24.32
C GLY A 231 -75.58 25.18 -23.24
N GLU A 232 -74.99 23.99 -23.05
CA GLU A 232 -75.39 23.08 -21.97
C GLU A 232 -74.62 23.41 -20.69
N TYR A 233 -75.33 23.55 -19.57
CA TYR A 233 -74.73 23.87 -18.29
C TYR A 233 -73.96 22.64 -17.73
N PRO A 234 -72.65 22.75 -17.45
CA PRO A 234 -71.79 21.60 -17.13
C PRO A 234 -72.28 20.73 -15.95
N PRO A 235 -72.79 21.28 -14.84
CA PRO A 235 -73.29 20.47 -13.72
C PRO A 235 -74.52 19.59 -14.04
N LEU A 236 -75.28 19.91 -15.08
CA LEU A 236 -76.53 19.24 -15.42
C LEU A 236 -76.45 18.45 -16.73
N SER A 237 -75.33 18.50 -17.44
CA SER A 237 -75.14 17.82 -18.72
C SER A 237 -74.26 16.57 -18.55
N SER A 238 -74.65 15.49 -19.23
CA SER A 238 -73.83 14.27 -19.34
C SER A 238 -72.60 14.44 -20.24
N ASN A 239 -72.48 15.55 -20.97
CA ASN A 239 -71.34 15.85 -21.84
C ASN A 239 -70.16 16.44 -21.05
N TRP A 240 -70.31 16.62 -19.74
CA TRP A 240 -69.30 17.18 -18.86
C TRP A 240 -69.04 16.25 -17.67
N VAL A 241 -67.78 16.20 -17.24
CA VAL A 241 -67.37 15.48 -16.01
C VAL A 241 -66.72 16.46 -15.04
N LEU A 242 -67.12 16.41 -13.78
CA LEU A 242 -66.51 17.19 -12.71
C LEU A 242 -65.06 16.72 -12.51
N THR A 243 -64.10 17.64 -12.63
CA THR A 243 -62.67 17.34 -12.48
C THR A 243 -62.08 17.83 -11.17
N ALA A 244 -62.57 18.95 -10.65
CA ALA A 244 -62.26 19.40 -9.31
C ALA A 244 -63.44 20.18 -8.73
N THR A 245 -63.76 19.94 -7.47
CA THR A 245 -64.73 20.75 -6.73
C THR A 245 -64.05 22.00 -6.21
N GLY A 246 -64.60 23.19 -6.51
CA GLY A 246 -64.11 24.49 -6.04
C GLY A 246 -64.14 24.63 -4.52
N LYS A 247 -64.91 23.78 -3.83
CA LYS A 247 -64.91 23.65 -2.38
C LYS A 247 -64.34 22.30 -1.93
N LYS A 248 -63.02 22.18 -1.95
CA LYS A 248 -62.29 21.43 -0.91
C LYS A 248 -61.06 22.22 -0.49
N ASP A 249 -61.22 22.93 0.64
CA ASP A 249 -60.22 23.67 1.42
C ASP A 249 -59.08 22.74 1.90
N THR A 250 -58.33 22.17 0.96
CA THR A 250 -57.26 21.21 1.28
C THR A 250 -55.87 21.83 1.22
N PHE A 251 -55.67 22.93 0.49
CA PHE A 251 -54.38 23.60 0.40
C PHE A 251 -54.53 25.14 0.44
N GLU A 252 -53.64 25.80 1.18
CA GLU A 252 -53.45 27.26 1.21
C GLU A 252 -52.06 27.63 0.69
N ARG A 253 -51.83 28.90 0.34
CA ARG A 253 -50.48 29.40 0.06
C ARG A 253 -49.88 29.97 1.33
N ASP A 254 -48.69 29.52 1.70
CA ASP A 254 -47.96 30.11 2.82
C ASP A 254 -47.36 31.49 2.47
N GLU A 255 -46.68 32.12 3.42
CA GLU A 255 -46.04 33.44 3.24
C GLU A 255 -44.93 33.45 2.18
N ASN A 256 -44.43 32.27 1.77
CA ASN A 256 -43.45 32.10 0.71
C ASN A 256 -44.08 31.79 -0.65
N GLY A 257 -45.40 31.61 -0.69
CA GLY A 257 -46.16 31.30 -1.90
C GLY A 257 -46.28 29.80 -2.20
N ASP A 258 -45.79 28.93 -1.31
CA ASP A 258 -45.82 27.47 -1.45
C ASP A 258 -47.20 26.91 -1.11
N LEU A 259 -47.65 25.87 -1.83
CA LEU A 259 -48.90 25.17 -1.53
C LEU A 259 -48.73 24.24 -0.32
N VAL A 260 -49.42 24.53 0.78
CA VAL A 260 -49.38 23.74 2.03
C VAL A 260 -50.78 23.25 2.42
N PRO A 261 -50.92 22.07 3.07
CA PRO A 261 -52.22 21.60 3.54
C PRO A 261 -52.83 22.58 4.56
N VAL A 262 -54.12 22.88 4.44
CA VAL A 262 -54.80 23.80 5.37
C VAL A 262 -54.76 23.23 6.79
N LYS A 263 -54.19 23.98 7.73
CA LYS A 263 -53.89 23.51 9.10
C LYS A 263 -55.14 23.28 9.96
N TYR A 264 -56.28 23.86 9.61
CA TYR A 264 -57.55 23.74 10.32
C TYR A 264 -58.69 23.47 9.35
N ALA A 265 -59.66 22.64 9.75
CA ALA A 265 -60.88 22.47 8.97
C ALA A 265 -61.57 23.83 8.78
N GLN A 266 -62.04 24.14 7.58
CA GLN A 266 -62.82 25.35 7.31
C GLN A 266 -64.30 25.01 7.22
N ALA A 267 -65.16 25.93 7.67
CA ALA A 267 -66.61 25.73 7.66
C ALA A 267 -67.13 25.65 6.21
N SER A 268 -67.87 24.59 5.90
CA SER A 268 -68.46 24.33 4.59
C SER A 268 -70.00 24.46 4.62
N ASP A 269 -70.63 24.18 3.50
CA ASP A 269 -72.09 24.20 3.38
C ASP A 269 -72.76 23.06 4.17
N PHE A 270 -72.01 22.00 4.48
CA PHE A 270 -72.49 20.84 5.23
C PHE A 270 -71.99 20.77 6.67
N TRP A 271 -70.92 21.50 7.02
CA TRP A 271 -70.27 21.44 8.32
C TRP A 271 -69.89 22.83 8.81
N GLY A 272 -70.36 23.22 9.99
CA GLY A 272 -69.94 24.42 10.69
C GLY A 272 -68.91 24.11 11.77
N ILE A 273 -68.23 25.15 12.24
CA ILE A 273 -67.38 25.10 13.43
C ILE A 273 -68.02 26.05 14.43
N ASP A 274 -68.28 25.57 15.65
CA ASP A 274 -68.88 26.39 16.70
C ASP A 274 -67.84 27.25 17.42
N GLU A 275 -68.28 28.07 18.38
CA GLU A 275 -67.41 28.97 19.15
C GLU A 275 -66.35 28.24 20.00
N ASN A 276 -66.48 26.91 20.16
CA ASN A 276 -65.52 26.06 20.88
C ASN A 276 -64.55 25.32 19.95
N GLY A 277 -64.72 25.43 18.62
CA GLY A 277 -63.87 24.77 17.64
C GLY A 277 -64.33 23.37 17.23
N ASP A 278 -65.53 22.94 17.65
CA ASP A 278 -66.07 21.62 17.34
C ASP A 278 -66.78 21.61 15.98
N ILE A 279 -66.58 20.55 15.20
CA ILE A 279 -67.19 20.39 13.87
C ILE A 279 -68.61 19.82 14.04
N TYR A 280 -69.62 20.54 13.54
CA TYR A 280 -71.02 20.11 13.56
C TYR A 280 -71.66 20.14 12.16
N PRO A 281 -72.60 19.25 11.82
CA PRO A 281 -73.27 19.28 10.53
C PRO A 281 -74.27 20.45 10.47
N ARG A 282 -74.22 21.26 9.41
CA ARG A 282 -75.23 22.29 9.15
C ARG A 282 -76.44 21.61 8.52
N HIS A 283 -77.58 21.57 9.22
CA HIS A 283 -78.82 21.08 8.67
C HIS A 283 -79.35 22.03 7.59
N THR A 284 -79.37 21.56 6.35
CA THR A 284 -80.12 22.16 5.24
C THR A 284 -81.61 21.90 5.44
N ILE A 285 -82.43 22.96 5.35
CA ILE A 285 -83.89 22.86 5.15
C ILE A 285 -84.13 22.52 3.67
#